data_AF-A0A838S5K5-F1
#
_entry.id   AF-A0A838S5K5-F1
#
_cell.length_a   1.000
_cell.length_b   1.000
_cell.length_c   1.000
_cell.angle_alpha   90.00
_cell.angle_beta   90.00
_cell.angle_gamma   90.00
#
_symmetry.space_group_name_H-M   'P 1'
#
loop_
_entity.id
_entity.type
_entity.pdbx_description
1 polymer ?
#
loop_
_entity_poly.entity_id
_entity_poly.type
_entity_poly.pdbx_seq_one_letter_code
_entity_poly.pdbx_strand_id
1 'polypeptide(L)' 'MTGREITIAAYAVLALAIAVVELASRPEGSEIPTFSEMVSLVTSVFLGRVALIALWWWLGWHFLARSGPPSVTDLP' A
#
# COMPACT_ATOMS: atom_id res chain seq x y z
N MET A 1 7.74 17.99 8.29
CA MET A 1 6.41 17.58 7.80
C MET A 1 5.32 18.13 8.72
N THR A 2 4.30 18.77 8.16
CA THR A 2 3.06 19.17 8.86
C THR A 2 2.04 18.03 8.77
N GLY A 3 1.15 17.85 9.76
CA GLY A 3 0.25 16.68 9.85
C GLY A 3 -0.57 16.34 8.59
N ARG A 4 -0.75 17.32 7.70
CA ARG A 4 -1.36 17.17 6.37
C ARG A 4 -0.69 16.10 5.51
N GLU A 5 0.64 16.03 5.50
CA GLU A 5 1.38 15.06 4.66
C GLU A 5 1.16 13.62 5.13
N ILE A 6 1.01 13.42 6.45
CA ILE A 6 0.67 12.13 7.07
C ILE A 6 -0.75 11.72 6.68
N THR A 7 -1.69 12.66 6.71
CA THR A 7 -3.08 12.40 6.32
C THR A 7 -3.18 12.05 4.83
N ILE A 8 -2.50 12.79 3.96
CA ILE A 8 -2.45 12.51 2.51
C ILE A 8 -1.93 11.11 2.25
N ALA A 9 -0.84 10.73 2.92
CA ALA A 9 -0.25 9.41 2.82
C ALA A 9 -1.21 8.28 3.26
N ALA A 10 -1.86 8.44 4.42
CA ALA A 10 -2.82 7.47 4.92
C ALA A 10 -3.98 7.25 3.95
N TYR A 11 -4.51 8.34 3.39
CA TYR A 11 -5.56 8.28 2.36
C TYR A 11 -5.07 7.64 1.06
N ALA A 12 -3.83 7.91 0.63
CA ALA A 12 -3.27 7.30 -0.56
C ALA A 12 -3.15 5.77 -0.43
N VAL A 13 -2.69 5.27 0.73
CA VAL A 13 -2.64 3.83 1.04
C VAL A 13 -4.04 3.22 1.03
N LEU A 14 -5.02 3.90 1.63
CA LEU A 14 -6.41 3.44 1.68
C LEU A 14 -7.04 3.36 0.28
N ALA A 15 -6.83 4.39 -0.56
CA ALA A 15 -7.28 4.42 -1.94
C ALA A 15 -6.67 3.28 -2.77
N LEU A 16 -5.38 3.00 -2.56
CA LEU A 16 -4.69 1.88 -3.20
C LEU A 16 -5.32 0.54 -2.82
N ALA A 17 -5.60 0.33 -1.53
CA ALA A 17 -6.23 -0.88 -1.04
C ALA A 17 -7.62 -1.09 -1.65
N ILE A 18 -8.43 -0.02 -1.75
CA ILE A 18 -9.76 -0.06 -2.39
C ILE A 18 -9.63 -0.40 -3.88
N ALA A 19 -8.73 0.26 -4.61
CA ALA A 19 -8.51 0.01 -6.03
C ALA A 19 -8.10 -1.45 -6.29
N VAL A 20 -7.25 -2.02 -5.43
CA VAL A 20 -6.87 -3.44 -5.50
C VAL A 20 -8.07 -4.35 -5.25
N VAL A 21 -8.88 -4.07 -4.23
CA VAL A 21 -10.11 -4.83 -3.95
C VAL A 21 -11.06 -4.76 -5.14
N GLU A 22 -11.23 -3.59 -5.75
CA GLU A 22 -12.11 -3.41 -6.90
C GLU A 22 -11.58 -4.16 -8.13
N LEU A 23 -10.28 -4.08 -8.41
CA LEU A 23 -9.64 -4.76 -9.53
C LEU A 23 -9.65 -6.29 -9.35
N ALA A 24 -9.50 -6.77 -8.11
CA ALA A 24 -9.66 -8.18 -7.76
C ALA A 24 -11.13 -8.64 -7.84
N SER A 25 -12.08 -7.72 -7.64
CA SER A 25 -13.53 -7.98 -7.66
C SER A 25 -14.15 -7.85 -9.06
N ARG A 26 -13.37 -7.48 -10.08
CA ARG A 26 -13.81 -7.50 -11.49
C ARG A 26 -13.25 -8.71 -12.26
N PRO A 27 -13.66 -9.96 -11.98
CA PRO A 27 -13.60 -11.01 -12.99
C PRO A 27 -14.64 -10.72 -14.09
N GLU A 28 -14.20 -10.10 -15.19
CA GLU A 28 -14.91 -10.10 -16.48
C GLU A 28 -14.68 -11.46 -17.17
N GLY A 29 -15.76 -12.23 -17.36
CA GLY A 29 -15.87 -13.17 -18.49
C GLY A 29 -15.57 -14.65 -18.24
N SER A 30 -16.67 -15.40 -18.04
CA SER A 30 -16.97 -16.70 -18.66
C SER A 30 -16.56 -18.02 -17.96
N GLU A 31 -17.59 -18.87 -17.81
CA GLU A 31 -17.67 -20.28 -17.36
C GLU A 31 -17.39 -20.62 -15.89
N ILE A 32 -18.48 -20.72 -15.10
CA ILE A 32 -18.63 -21.19 -13.71
C ILE A 32 -17.42 -21.99 -13.17
N PRO A 33 -16.39 -21.34 -12.58
CA PRO A 33 -15.22 -22.02 -12.01
C PRO A 33 -15.47 -22.45 -10.56
N THR A 34 -14.90 -23.58 -10.18
CA THR A 34 -15.08 -24.16 -8.83
C THR A 34 -14.24 -23.43 -7.77
N PHE A 35 -14.67 -23.48 -6.50
CA PHE A 35 -14.05 -22.77 -5.36
C PHE A 35 -12.54 -23.00 -5.21
N SER A 36 -12.05 -24.17 -5.65
CA SER A 36 -10.63 -24.52 -5.64
C SER A 36 -9.78 -23.69 -6.62
N GLU A 37 -10.34 -23.25 -7.74
CA GLU A 37 -9.65 -22.39 -8.69
C GLU A 37 -9.52 -20.95 -8.17
N MET A 38 -10.50 -20.48 -7.39
CA MET A 38 -10.44 -19.16 -6.74
C MET A 38 -9.24 -19.06 -5.78
N VAL A 39 -8.94 -20.12 -5.02
CA VAL A 39 -7.79 -20.16 -4.09
C VAL A 39 -6.45 -20.18 -4.84
N SER A 40 -6.41 -20.88 -5.99
CA SER A 40 -5.22 -20.92 -6.86
C SER A 40 -4.99 -19.56 -7.54
N LEU A 41 -6.07 -18.89 -7.95
CA LEU A 41 -6.06 -17.51 -8.46
C LEU A 41 -5.53 -16.52 -7.42
N VAL A 42 -6.00 -16.58 -6.17
CA VAL A 42 -5.56 -15.72 -5.06
C VAL A 42 -4.04 -15.80 -4.84
N THR A 43 -3.46 -16.98 -4.98
CA THR A 43 -2.00 -17.17 -4.82
C THR A 43 -1.20 -16.77 -6.06
N SER A 44 -1.86 -16.74 -7.23
CA SER A 44 -1.30 -16.34 -8.52
C SER A 44 -1.18 -14.80 -8.67
N VAL A 45 -2.00 -14.02 -7.94
CA VAL A 45 -2.05 -12.56 -8.17
C VAL A 45 -0.81 -11.87 -7.60
N PHE A 46 0.11 -11.55 -8.50
CA PHE A 46 1.25 -10.64 -8.29
C PHE A 46 0.86 -9.36 -7.54
N LEU A 47 -0.37 -8.85 -7.72
CA LEU A 47 -0.87 -7.66 -7.02
C LEU A 47 -0.94 -7.81 -5.50
N GLY A 48 -1.27 -8.99 -4.96
CA GLY A 48 -1.26 -9.23 -3.52
C GLY A 48 0.16 -9.11 -2.94
N ARG A 49 1.15 -9.60 -3.69
CA ARG A 49 2.58 -9.44 -3.37
C ARG A 49 3.03 -7.98 -3.49
N VAL A 50 2.57 -7.27 -4.51
CA VAL A 50 2.89 -5.85 -4.73
C VAL A 50 2.31 -4.96 -3.62
N ALA A 51 1.07 -5.21 -3.18
CA ALA A 51 0.45 -4.48 -2.07
C ALA A 51 1.24 -4.66 -0.75
N LEU A 52 1.65 -5.91 -0.47
CA LEU A 52 2.54 -6.24 0.65
C LEU A 52 3.89 -5.50 0.56
N ILE A 53 4.51 -5.51 -0.63
CA ILE A 53 5.79 -4.83 -0.89
C ILE A 53 5.65 -3.31 -0.75
N ALA A 54 4.57 -2.72 -1.26
CA ALA A 54 4.31 -1.27 -1.18
C ALA A 54 4.09 -0.82 0.27
N LEU A 55 3.31 -1.59 1.05
CA LEU A 55 3.12 -1.37 2.48
C LEU A 55 4.45 -1.45 3.25
N TRP A 56 5.26 -2.47 2.95
CA TRP A 56 6.56 -2.68 3.56
C TRP A 56 7.54 -1.55 3.24
N TRP A 57 7.60 -1.16 1.97
CA TRP A 57 8.44 -0.07 1.46
C TRP A 57 8.07 1.27 2.11
N TRP A 58 6.77 1.54 2.25
CA TRP A 58 6.25 2.72 2.94
C TRP A 58 6.74 2.81 4.39
N LEU A 59 6.64 1.71 5.15
CA LEU A 59 7.12 1.64 6.54
C LEU A 59 8.63 1.90 6.65
N GLY A 60 9.43 1.33 5.75
CA GLY A 60 10.88 1.45 5.77
C GLY A 60 11.36 2.89 5.54
N TRP A 61 10.80 3.58 4.55
CA TRP A 61 11.19 4.96 4.21
C TRP A 61 10.81 5.95 5.31
N HIS A 62 9.68 5.74 5.99
CA HIS A 62 9.23 6.62 7.06
C HIS A 62 10.12 6.54 8.31
N PHE A 63 10.58 5.32 8.64
CA PHE A 63 11.51 5.10 9.76
C PHE A 63 12.91 5.66 9.46
N LEU A 64 13.43 5.46 8.24
CA LEU A 64 14.77 5.91 7.86
C LEU A 64 14.87 7.44 7.70
N ALA A 65 13.84 8.09 7.15
CA ALA A 65 13.85 9.52 6.88
C ALA A 65 13.75 10.40 8.15
N ARG A 66 13.34 9.83 9.29
CA ARG A 66 13.03 10.62 10.50
C ARG A 66 14.20 10.79 11.48
N SER A 67 15.34 10.12 11.28
CA SER A 67 16.52 10.30 12.14
C SER A 67 17.52 11.30 11.54
N GLY A 68 17.24 12.60 11.63
CA GLY A 68 18.18 13.68 11.31
C GLY A 68 18.21 14.75 12.43
N PRO A 69 19.33 14.99 13.12
CA PRO A 69 19.39 15.88 14.29
C PRO A 69 19.39 17.39 13.92
N PRO A 70 18.60 18.26 14.60
CA PRO A 70 18.52 19.71 14.31
C PRO A 70 19.66 20.57 14.95
N SER A 71 20.14 21.58 14.20
CA SER A 71 21.29 22.49 14.46
C SER A 71 20.95 23.75 15.29
N VAL A 72 21.86 24.13 16.20
CA VAL A 72 21.71 25.03 17.39
C VAL A 72 21.71 26.55 17.10
N THR A 73 21.62 27.02 15.85
CA THR A 73 22.13 28.36 15.46
C THR A 73 21.22 29.60 15.55
N ASP A 74 19.96 29.54 15.96
CA ASP A 74 19.07 30.74 15.95
C ASP A 74 18.87 31.39 17.34
N LEU A 75 19.96 31.82 17.98
CA LEU A 75 19.90 32.78 19.11
C LEU A 75 20.66 34.06 18.75
N PRO A 76 20.02 35.25 18.84
CA PRO A 76 20.58 36.38 19.57
C PRO A 76 20.22 36.28 21.06
#